data_AF-A0A8J6XIJ8-F1
#
_entry.id   AF-A0A8J6XIJ8-F1
#
_cell.length_a   1.000
_cell.length_b   1.000
_cell.length_c   1.000
_cell.angle_alpha   90.00
_cell.angle_beta   90.00
_cell.angle_gamma   90.00
#
_symmetry.space_group_name_H-M   'P 1'
#
loop_
_entity.id
_entity.type
_entity.pdbx_description
1 polymer ?
#
loop_
_entity_poly.entity_id
_entity_poly.type
_entity_poly.pdbx_seq_one_letter_code
_entity_poly.pdbx_strand_id
1 'polypeptide(L)'
;MNLQSLGWSDFFASSFEPYRQQGFTVGRVAIEHRNTYILYSKQGEVSAEVSGKLRHQARERQDFPAVGDWVVIRAKSEERAIIHEILPRKSKFSRKTVGAKTEEQIVATNVDTVFLVSGLDGDFNPRRIERYLILAWDSGAYPVIVLNKADLCNNLEDCLAEVEAVALGVPIIVLSAANNQGLDALTPYLKLGQTVALLGSSGVGKSTITNQLMGEAVQAVQSVRLHDDRGKHTTTYRELILLPHSGLIMDTPGMREIQIWAGDESLQETFADIEELAQQCRFRDCQHFREPGCAVQQSLVEGRLDYSRFLNYQKLQKEMNYLTRKQDHREHLAEKERWKKITKAMRDFNKG
;
A
#
# COMPACT_ATOMS: atom_id res chain seq x y z
N MET A 1 -13.49 -7.43 20.55
CA MET A 1 -13.41 -7.87 19.13
C MET A 1 -12.54 -9.12 19.03
N ASN A 2 -12.74 -9.98 18.02
CA ASN A 2 -11.86 -11.13 17.79
C ASN A 2 -10.58 -10.66 17.04
N LEU A 3 -9.40 -11.01 17.53
CA LEU A 3 -8.15 -10.61 16.86
C LEU A 3 -7.97 -11.29 15.50
N GLN A 4 -8.46 -12.52 15.33
CA GLN A 4 -8.38 -13.23 14.04
C GLN A 4 -9.21 -12.53 12.97
N SER A 5 -10.40 -12.01 13.32
CA SER A 5 -11.21 -11.22 12.38
C SER A 5 -10.54 -9.88 12.03
N LEU A 6 -9.59 -9.42 12.84
CA LEU A 6 -8.75 -8.25 12.58
C LEU A 6 -7.45 -8.62 11.83
N GLY A 7 -7.25 -9.86 11.41
CA GLY A 7 -6.04 -10.29 10.67
C GLY A 7 -4.86 -10.73 11.53
N TRP A 8 -5.09 -11.04 12.81
CA TRP A 8 -4.05 -11.65 13.65
C TRP A 8 -3.69 -13.04 13.16
N SER A 9 -2.40 -13.32 13.02
CA SER A 9 -1.86 -14.56 12.46
C SER A 9 -0.58 -14.97 13.20
N ASP A 10 -0.09 -16.18 12.93
CA ASP A 10 1.10 -16.75 13.58
C ASP A 10 2.37 -15.91 13.38
N PHE A 11 2.45 -15.19 12.26
CA PHE A 11 3.51 -14.20 11.99
C PHE A 11 3.59 -13.13 13.09
N PHE A 12 2.43 -12.55 13.45
CA PHE A 12 2.38 -11.55 14.53
C PHE A 12 2.48 -12.19 15.91
N ALA A 13 1.90 -13.38 16.09
CA ALA A 13 1.99 -14.12 17.35
C ALA A 13 3.45 -14.43 17.74
N SER A 14 4.24 -14.90 16.77
CA SER A 14 5.67 -15.19 16.96
C SER A 14 6.46 -13.93 17.34
N SER A 15 6.16 -12.81 16.68
CA SER A 15 6.78 -11.51 16.98
C SER A 15 6.35 -10.93 18.34
N PHE A 16 5.17 -11.31 18.84
CA PHE A 16 4.64 -10.85 20.11
C PHE A 16 5.13 -11.69 21.31
N GLU A 17 5.64 -12.91 21.09
CA GLU A 17 6.02 -13.83 22.16
C GLU A 17 6.93 -13.22 23.25
N PRO A 18 7.94 -12.38 22.93
CA PRO A 18 8.79 -11.74 23.95
C PRO A 18 8.03 -10.85 24.94
N TYR A 19 6.85 -10.34 24.57
CA TYR A 19 6.04 -9.40 25.37
C TYR A 19 4.96 -10.10 26.20
N ARG A 20 4.63 -11.36 25.88
CA ARG A 20 3.45 -12.08 26.39
C ARG A 20 3.41 -12.19 27.91
N GLN A 21 4.56 -12.39 28.54
CA GLN A 21 4.68 -12.56 30.01
C GLN A 21 4.81 -11.23 30.78
N GLN A 22 4.80 -10.09 30.10
CA GLN A 22 5.09 -8.78 30.69
C GLN A 22 3.83 -7.90 30.85
N GLY A 23 2.64 -8.51 30.83
CA GLY A 23 1.35 -7.81 30.95
C GLY A 23 1.00 -6.92 29.75
N PHE A 24 1.64 -7.14 28.60
CA PHE A 24 1.26 -6.48 27.35
C PHE A 24 0.12 -7.24 26.66
N THR A 25 -0.62 -6.51 25.84
CA THR A 25 -1.58 -7.02 24.86
C THR A 25 -1.26 -6.41 23.51
N VAL A 26 -2.13 -6.64 22.53
CA VAL A 26 -1.98 -6.11 21.18
C VAL A 26 -3.21 -5.33 20.75
N GLY A 27 -2.99 -4.36 19.86
CA GLY A 27 -4.02 -3.67 19.13
C GLY A 27 -3.62 -3.52 17.66
N ARG A 28 -4.61 -3.38 16.79
CA ARG A 28 -4.40 -3.01 15.39
C ARG A 28 -4.78 -1.55 15.20
N VAL A 29 -3.89 -0.76 14.60
CA VAL A 29 -4.14 0.67 14.37
C VAL A 29 -5.25 0.83 13.35
N ALA A 30 -6.37 1.39 13.78
CA ALA A 30 -7.54 1.63 12.95
C ALA A 30 -7.54 3.04 12.35
N ILE A 31 -7.22 4.04 13.18
CA ILE A 31 -7.19 5.46 12.78
C ILE A 31 -5.92 6.09 13.34
N GLU A 32 -5.30 6.92 12.52
CA GLU A 32 -4.14 7.74 12.89
C GLU A 32 -4.55 9.22 12.98
N HIS A 33 -4.39 9.81 14.16
CA HIS A 33 -4.38 11.26 14.36
C HIS A 33 -2.95 11.73 14.63
N ARG A 34 -2.71 13.06 14.71
CA ARG A 34 -1.35 13.61 14.81
C ARG A 34 -0.51 13.03 15.96
N ASN A 35 -1.11 12.83 17.14
CA ASN A 35 -0.41 12.37 18.34
C ASN A 35 -1.12 11.20 19.05
N THR A 36 -2.29 10.80 18.55
CA THR A 36 -3.16 9.79 19.15
C THR A 36 -3.61 8.82 18.07
N TYR A 37 -3.89 7.59 18.48
CA TYR A 37 -4.27 6.48 17.60
C TYR A 37 -5.53 5.85 18.15
N ILE A 38 -6.43 5.41 17.27
CA ILE A 38 -7.52 4.52 17.66
C ILE A 38 -7.12 3.11 17.26
N LEU A 39 -7.20 2.18 18.21
CA LEU A 39 -6.82 0.78 18.02
C LEU A 39 -8.03 -0.13 18.15
N TYR A 40 -8.12 -1.15 17.29
CA TYR A 40 -8.97 -2.31 17.52
C TYR A 40 -8.22 -3.34 18.37
N SER A 41 -8.79 -3.67 19.53
CA SER A 41 -8.21 -4.60 20.49
C SER A 41 -9.22 -5.68 20.89
N LYS A 42 -8.79 -6.64 21.73
CA LYS A 42 -9.73 -7.63 22.31
C LYS A 42 -10.85 -6.96 23.09
N GLN A 43 -10.55 -5.85 23.77
CA GLN A 43 -11.47 -5.05 24.58
C GLN A 43 -12.39 -4.14 23.74
N GLY A 44 -12.15 -4.00 22.44
CA GLY A 44 -12.87 -3.08 21.57
C GLY A 44 -11.98 -1.94 21.07
N GLU A 45 -12.60 -0.83 20.72
CA GLU A 45 -11.90 0.40 20.32
C GLU A 45 -11.24 1.05 21.54
N VAL A 46 -9.94 1.33 21.45
CA VAL A 46 -9.19 2.02 22.51
C VAL A 46 -8.37 3.17 21.94
N SER A 47 -8.32 4.27 22.67
CA SER A 47 -7.45 5.41 22.33
C SER A 47 -6.04 5.16 22.86
N ALA A 48 -5.02 5.43 22.05
CA ALA A 48 -3.65 5.13 22.41
C ALA A 48 -2.68 6.26 22.04
N GLU A 49 -1.62 6.36 22.83
CA GLU A 49 -0.47 7.23 22.59
C GLU A 49 0.81 6.42 22.56
N VAL A 50 1.81 6.88 21.82
CA VAL A 50 3.14 6.27 21.84
C VAL A 50 3.85 6.50 23.16
N SER A 51 4.56 5.47 23.64
CA SER A 51 5.40 5.57 24.83
C SER A 51 6.51 6.61 24.66
N GLY A 52 6.98 7.18 25.78
CA GLY A 52 8.11 8.12 25.74
C GLY A 52 9.39 7.49 25.16
N LYS A 53 9.61 6.19 25.42
CA LYS A 53 10.72 5.42 24.84
C LYS A 53 10.61 5.35 23.32
N LEU A 54 9.47 4.93 22.78
CA LEU A 54 9.25 4.84 21.33
C LEU A 54 9.40 6.21 20.67
N ARG A 55 8.85 7.26 21.29
CA ARG A 55 9.00 8.64 20.80
C ARG A 55 10.46 9.11 20.75
N HIS A 56 11.28 8.75 21.73
CA HIS A 56 12.70 9.12 21.75
C HIS A 56 13.54 8.28 20.78
N GLN A 57 13.15 7.02 20.52
CA GLN A 57 13.84 6.14 19.58
C GLN A 57 13.49 6.45 18.12
N ALA A 58 12.27 6.93 17.86
CA ALA A 58 11.82 7.35 16.56
C ALA A 58 12.68 8.51 16.01
N ARG A 59 13.21 8.33 14.81
CA ARG A 59 14.05 9.30 14.09
C ARG A 59 13.26 9.98 12.98
N GLU A 60 12.37 9.23 12.34
CA GLU A 60 11.61 9.64 11.17
C GLU A 60 10.13 9.30 11.32
N ARG A 61 9.29 9.84 10.43
CA ARG A 61 7.85 9.64 10.53
C ARG A 61 7.42 8.18 10.37
N GLN A 62 8.20 7.39 9.63
CA GLN A 62 7.98 5.97 9.40
C GLN A 62 8.17 5.07 10.63
N ASP A 63 8.88 5.58 11.66
CA ASP A 63 9.11 4.89 12.93
C ASP A 63 7.91 4.97 13.87
N PHE A 64 6.91 5.79 13.52
CA PHE A 64 5.64 5.86 14.23
C PHE A 64 4.62 4.87 13.66
N PRO A 65 3.63 4.45 14.47
CA PRO A 65 2.55 3.59 14.00
C PRO A 65 1.79 4.23 12.82
N ALA A 66 1.41 3.42 11.86
CA ALA A 66 0.56 3.77 10.72
C ALA A 66 -0.70 2.90 10.71
N VAL A 67 -1.72 3.32 9.95
CA VAL A 67 -2.96 2.55 9.82
C VAL A 67 -2.68 1.13 9.32
N GLY A 68 -3.27 0.15 9.99
CA GLY A 68 -3.07 -1.28 9.74
C GLY A 68 -1.98 -1.93 10.60
N ASP A 69 -1.13 -1.16 11.29
CA ASP A 69 -0.04 -1.71 12.09
C ASP A 69 -0.58 -2.53 13.27
N TRP A 70 0.07 -3.64 13.55
CA TRP A 70 -0.10 -4.33 14.82
C TRP A 70 0.89 -3.78 15.83
N VAL A 71 0.40 -3.40 17.00
CA VAL A 71 1.19 -2.73 18.03
C VAL A 71 1.11 -3.47 19.36
N VAL A 72 2.24 -3.51 20.06
CA VAL A 72 2.33 -3.97 21.44
C VAL A 72 1.85 -2.84 22.35
N ILE A 73 0.83 -3.11 23.15
CA ILE A 73 0.21 -2.10 23.99
C ILE A 73 0.11 -2.53 25.45
N ARG A 74 0.12 -1.54 26.33
CA ARG A 74 -0.23 -1.70 27.74
C ARG A 74 -1.47 -0.88 28.04
N ALA A 75 -2.51 -1.50 28.59
CA ALA A 75 -3.70 -0.79 29.02
C ALA A 75 -3.38 0.16 30.17
N LYS A 76 -3.90 1.38 30.10
CA LYS A 76 -3.91 2.38 31.19
C LYS A 76 -5.27 2.39 31.89
N SER A 77 -6.34 2.23 31.12
CA SER A 77 -7.73 2.07 31.55
C SER A 77 -8.48 1.24 30.51
N GLU A 78 -9.78 1.04 30.69
CA GLU A 78 -10.63 0.31 29.72
C GLU A 78 -10.61 0.96 28.32
N GLU A 79 -10.51 2.29 28.25
CA GLU A 79 -10.58 3.05 26.99
C GLU A 79 -9.22 3.61 26.51
N ARG A 80 -8.15 3.46 27.31
CA ARG A 80 -6.84 4.07 27.02
C ARG A 80 -5.69 3.08 27.10
N ALA A 81 -4.75 3.18 26.16
CA ALA A 81 -3.54 2.36 26.13
C ALA A 81 -2.27 3.17 25.79
N ILE A 82 -1.11 2.59 26.07
CA ILE A 82 0.19 3.09 25.58
C ILE A 82 0.73 2.09 24.55
N ILE A 83 1.15 2.60 23.40
CA ILE A 83 1.88 1.84 22.38
C ILE A 83 3.36 1.80 22.75
N HIS A 84 3.85 0.58 22.96
CA HIS A 84 5.24 0.33 23.32
C HIS A 84 6.10 -0.01 22.12
N GLU A 85 5.57 -0.82 21.20
CA GLU A 85 6.31 -1.28 20.02
C GLU A 85 5.36 -1.46 18.83
N ILE A 86 5.90 -1.37 17.62
CA ILE A 86 5.24 -1.73 16.36
C ILE A 86 5.75 -3.12 15.97
N LEU A 87 4.87 -4.08 15.73
CA LEU A 87 5.24 -5.41 15.25
C LEU A 87 5.67 -5.35 13.77
N PRO A 88 6.45 -6.33 13.29
CA PRO A 88 6.86 -6.39 11.88
C PRO A 88 5.67 -6.28 10.92
N ARG A 89 5.87 -5.57 9.80
CA ARG A 89 4.86 -5.37 8.76
C ARG A 89 4.96 -6.46 7.71
N LYS A 90 3.82 -7.06 7.32
CA LYS A 90 3.75 -7.98 6.17
C LYS A 90 3.77 -7.23 4.84
N SER A 91 3.18 -6.05 4.83
CA SER A 91 3.15 -5.17 3.67
C SER A 91 3.15 -3.71 4.09
N LYS A 92 3.62 -2.83 3.21
CA LYS A 92 3.81 -1.40 3.47
C LYS A 92 3.61 -0.57 2.21
N PHE A 93 2.57 0.26 2.20
CA PHE A 93 2.42 1.34 1.20
C PHE A 93 3.02 2.62 1.73
N SER A 94 3.98 3.15 0.99
CA SER A 94 4.66 4.40 1.32
C SER A 94 4.55 5.40 0.18
N ARG A 95 4.58 6.69 0.52
CA ARG A 95 4.67 7.78 -0.45
C ARG A 95 5.67 8.84 0.01
N LYS A 96 6.24 9.58 -0.94
CA LYS A 96 7.03 10.77 -0.63
C LYS A 96 6.13 11.97 -0.40
N THR A 97 6.35 12.67 0.71
CA THR A 97 5.72 13.97 0.94
C THR A 97 6.68 15.06 0.46
N VAL A 98 6.19 15.99 -0.37
CA VAL A 98 7.00 17.13 -0.85
C VAL A 98 7.04 18.19 0.25
N GLY A 99 8.24 18.52 0.71
CA GLY A 99 8.52 19.50 1.77
C GLY A 99 10.02 19.79 1.89
N ALA A 100 10.42 20.56 2.90
CA ALA A 100 11.84 20.92 3.14
C ALA A 100 12.77 19.70 3.30
N LYS A 101 12.21 18.56 3.76
CA LYS A 101 12.79 17.23 3.65
C LYS A 101 11.81 16.34 2.91
N THR A 102 12.31 15.56 1.96
CA THR A 102 11.52 14.47 1.37
C THR A 102 11.55 13.32 2.37
N GLU A 103 10.46 13.12 3.08
CA GLU A 103 10.32 12.04 4.07
C GLU A 103 9.38 10.96 3.51
N GLU A 104 9.72 9.69 3.77
CA GLU A 104 8.84 8.57 3.53
C GLU A 104 7.66 8.64 4.50
N GLN A 105 6.45 8.70 3.96
CA GLN A 105 5.23 8.65 4.73
C GLN A 105 4.51 7.35 4.42
N ILE A 106 4.38 6.50 5.44
CA ILE A 106 3.58 5.29 5.36
C ILE A 106 2.10 5.69 5.33
N VAL A 107 1.37 5.08 4.40
CA VAL A 107 -0.04 5.35 4.14
C VAL A 107 -0.90 4.18 4.63
N ALA A 108 -0.43 2.96 4.41
CA ALA A 108 -1.13 1.72 4.75
C ALA A 108 -0.12 0.62 5.07
N THR A 109 -0.49 -0.29 5.97
CA THR A 109 0.35 -1.44 6.35
C THR A 109 -0.50 -2.69 6.56
N ASN A 110 0.11 -3.87 6.41
CA ASN A 110 -0.55 -5.17 6.61
C ASN A 110 -1.84 -5.30 5.78
N VAL A 111 -1.79 -4.79 4.55
CA VAL A 111 -2.77 -5.04 3.50
C VAL A 111 -2.41 -6.37 2.83
N ASP A 112 -3.37 -7.28 2.72
CA ASP A 112 -3.17 -8.59 2.10
C ASP A 112 -3.41 -8.52 0.58
N THR A 113 -4.42 -7.75 0.16
CA THR A 113 -4.81 -7.61 -1.25
C THR A 113 -5.07 -6.15 -1.61
N VAL A 114 -4.70 -5.74 -2.82
CA VAL A 114 -5.06 -4.42 -3.36
C VAL A 114 -5.95 -4.56 -4.58
N PHE A 115 -7.13 -3.96 -4.50
CA PHE A 115 -8.01 -3.78 -5.63
C PHE A 115 -7.54 -2.57 -6.44
N LEU A 116 -6.97 -2.85 -7.61
CA LEU A 116 -6.61 -1.85 -8.62
C LEU A 116 -7.85 -1.49 -9.44
N VAL A 117 -8.58 -0.48 -8.97
CA VAL A 117 -9.85 -0.06 -9.55
C VAL A 117 -9.61 0.86 -10.73
N SER A 118 -10.05 0.43 -11.91
CA SER A 118 -10.14 1.24 -13.13
C SER A 118 -11.60 1.39 -13.54
N GLY A 119 -12.00 2.59 -13.94
CA GLY A 119 -13.30 2.80 -14.58
C GLY A 119 -13.23 2.39 -16.04
N LEU A 120 -14.27 1.71 -16.54
CA LEU A 120 -14.49 1.42 -17.96
C LEU A 120 -15.26 2.54 -18.68
N ASP A 121 -15.29 3.73 -18.08
CA ASP A 121 -15.67 4.98 -18.70
C ASP A 121 -14.45 5.65 -19.35
N GLY A 122 -14.54 6.94 -19.69
CA GLY A 122 -13.47 7.69 -20.34
C GLY A 122 -12.14 7.84 -19.57
N ASP A 123 -11.95 7.13 -18.45
CA ASP A 123 -10.71 7.11 -17.64
C ASP A 123 -9.96 5.76 -17.72
N PHE A 124 -10.42 4.81 -18.55
CA PHE A 124 -9.72 3.54 -18.77
C PHE A 124 -8.30 3.77 -19.33
N ASN A 125 -7.29 3.24 -18.63
CA ASN A 125 -5.89 3.40 -19.01
C ASN A 125 -5.03 2.21 -18.53
N PRO A 126 -4.69 1.26 -19.42
CA PRO A 126 -3.85 0.10 -19.09
C PRO A 126 -2.47 0.49 -18.54
N ARG A 127 -1.87 1.59 -19.01
CA ARG A 127 -0.56 2.06 -18.52
C ARG A 127 -0.60 2.52 -17.08
N ARG A 128 -1.77 3.02 -16.64
CA ARG A 128 -1.99 3.35 -15.24
C ARG A 128 -2.09 2.09 -14.38
N ILE A 129 -2.70 1.04 -14.91
CA ILE A 129 -2.77 -0.28 -14.25
C ILE A 129 -1.35 -0.85 -14.06
N GLU A 130 -0.49 -0.82 -15.09
CA GLU A 130 0.92 -1.24 -14.98
C GLU A 130 1.64 -0.51 -13.84
N ARG A 131 1.49 0.82 -13.76
CA ARG A 131 2.09 1.62 -12.68
C ARG A 131 1.59 1.18 -11.30
N TYR A 132 0.32 0.83 -11.20
CA TYR A 132 -0.29 0.41 -9.93
C TYR A 132 0.08 -1.02 -9.53
N LEU A 133 0.33 -1.90 -10.50
CA LEU A 133 0.86 -3.24 -10.26
C LEU A 133 2.22 -3.17 -9.57
N ILE A 134 3.13 -2.32 -10.05
CA ILE A 134 4.44 -2.11 -9.41
C ILE A 134 4.28 -1.71 -7.95
N LEU A 135 3.37 -0.78 -7.64
CA LEU A 135 3.14 -0.31 -6.27
C LEU A 135 2.55 -1.40 -5.37
N ALA A 136 1.65 -2.23 -5.91
CA ALA A 136 1.07 -3.35 -5.17
C ALA A 136 2.14 -4.38 -4.84
N TRP A 137 2.94 -4.79 -5.82
CA TRP A 137 4.02 -5.75 -5.64
C TRP A 137 5.11 -5.26 -4.69
N ASP A 138 5.58 -4.03 -4.85
CA ASP A 138 6.57 -3.45 -3.94
C ASP A 138 6.08 -3.39 -2.48
N SER A 139 4.79 -3.14 -2.29
CA SER A 139 4.23 -3.13 -0.95
C SER A 139 4.23 -4.52 -0.29
N GLY A 140 4.34 -5.61 -1.06
CA GLY A 140 4.16 -7.00 -0.63
C GLY A 140 2.69 -7.46 -0.59
N ALA A 141 1.76 -6.67 -1.13
CA ALA A 141 0.34 -7.01 -1.19
C ALA A 141 -0.05 -7.58 -2.56
N TYR A 142 -0.96 -8.54 -2.59
CA TYR A 142 -1.39 -9.19 -3.83
C TYR A 142 -2.33 -8.29 -4.64
N PRO A 143 -2.04 -7.95 -5.91
CA PRO A 143 -2.94 -7.15 -6.73
C PRO A 143 -4.10 -7.96 -7.31
N VAL A 144 -5.26 -7.32 -7.41
CA VAL A 144 -6.42 -7.79 -8.17
C VAL A 144 -6.96 -6.60 -8.95
N ILE A 145 -7.16 -6.75 -10.25
CA ILE A 145 -7.66 -5.66 -11.09
C ILE A 145 -9.18 -5.67 -11.05
N VAL A 146 -9.76 -4.50 -10.80
CA VAL A 146 -11.21 -4.31 -10.74
C VAL A 146 -11.63 -3.31 -11.80
N LEU A 147 -12.26 -3.80 -12.86
CA LEU A 147 -12.83 -3.00 -13.94
C LEU A 147 -14.28 -2.65 -13.59
N ASN A 148 -14.46 -1.46 -13.02
CA ASN A 148 -15.76 -0.95 -12.58
C ASN A 148 -16.46 -0.18 -13.72
N LYS A 149 -17.76 0.07 -13.55
CA LYS A 149 -18.63 0.78 -14.52
C LYS A 149 -18.79 0.02 -15.83
N ALA A 150 -18.82 -1.31 -15.76
CA ALA A 150 -19.04 -2.16 -16.94
C ALA A 150 -20.34 -1.84 -17.69
N ASP A 151 -21.33 -1.27 -17.00
CA ASP A 151 -22.58 -0.77 -17.58
C ASP A 151 -22.41 0.39 -18.58
N LEU A 152 -21.28 1.09 -18.54
CA LEU A 152 -20.96 2.20 -19.46
C LEU A 152 -20.02 1.78 -20.60
N CYS A 153 -19.59 0.52 -20.63
CA CYS A 153 -18.60 0.02 -21.58
C CYS A 153 -19.28 -0.68 -22.76
N ASN A 154 -19.07 -0.15 -23.97
CA ASN A 154 -19.61 -0.78 -25.18
C ASN A 154 -18.70 -1.91 -25.71
N ASN A 155 -17.39 -1.86 -25.42
CA ASN A 155 -16.38 -2.77 -25.97
C ASN A 155 -15.59 -3.45 -24.84
N LEU A 156 -16.28 -4.21 -24.00
CA LEU A 156 -15.65 -4.85 -22.84
C LEU A 156 -14.55 -5.84 -23.22
N GLU A 157 -14.71 -6.58 -24.33
CA GLU A 157 -13.73 -7.56 -24.81
C GLU A 157 -12.39 -6.90 -25.16
N ASP A 158 -12.42 -5.76 -25.85
CA ASP A 158 -11.21 -4.99 -26.19
C ASP A 158 -10.50 -4.49 -24.92
N CYS A 159 -11.26 -3.93 -23.97
CA CYS A 159 -10.70 -3.48 -22.70
C CYS A 159 -10.07 -4.62 -21.90
N LEU A 160 -10.71 -5.79 -21.88
CA LEU A 160 -10.16 -6.97 -21.20
C LEU A 160 -8.85 -7.43 -21.85
N ALA A 161 -8.80 -7.52 -23.18
CA ALA A 161 -7.59 -7.89 -23.91
C ALA A 161 -6.44 -6.90 -23.63
N GLU A 162 -6.73 -5.59 -23.57
CA GLU A 162 -5.74 -4.57 -23.21
C GLU A 162 -5.21 -4.73 -21.78
N VAL A 163 -6.06 -5.11 -20.82
CA VAL A 163 -5.64 -5.35 -19.43
C VAL A 163 -4.84 -6.66 -19.31
N GLU A 164 -5.31 -7.74 -19.92
CA GLU A 164 -4.62 -9.04 -19.91
C GLU A 164 -3.22 -8.93 -20.51
N ALA A 165 -3.06 -8.13 -21.56
CA ALA A 165 -1.76 -7.86 -22.18
C ALA A 165 -0.78 -7.13 -21.25
N VAL A 166 -1.28 -6.40 -20.25
CA VAL A 166 -0.41 -5.66 -19.32
C VAL A 166 -0.27 -6.27 -17.92
N ALA A 167 -1.18 -7.17 -17.55
CA ALA A 167 -1.34 -7.72 -16.21
C ALA A 167 -1.32 -9.25 -16.21
N LEU A 168 -0.23 -9.82 -16.71
CA LEU A 168 -0.05 -11.26 -16.86
C LEU A 168 -0.20 -11.99 -15.52
N GLY A 169 -1.12 -12.95 -15.45
CA GLY A 169 -1.35 -13.77 -14.26
C GLY A 169 -2.04 -13.05 -13.09
N VAL A 170 -2.47 -11.80 -13.26
CA VAL A 170 -3.20 -11.04 -12.24
C VAL A 170 -4.71 -11.24 -12.45
N PRO A 171 -5.48 -11.59 -11.40
CA PRO A 171 -6.93 -11.74 -11.52
C PRO A 171 -7.61 -10.44 -11.93
N ILE A 172 -8.53 -10.53 -12.90
CA ILE A 172 -9.34 -9.41 -13.39
C ILE A 172 -10.81 -9.67 -13.03
N ILE A 173 -11.43 -8.68 -12.40
CA ILE A 173 -12.84 -8.71 -12.01
C ILE A 173 -13.56 -7.55 -12.68
N VAL A 174 -14.61 -7.86 -13.43
CA VAL A 174 -15.48 -6.87 -14.06
C VAL A 174 -16.74 -6.71 -13.22
N LEU A 175 -17.11 -5.47 -12.92
CA LEU A 175 -18.30 -5.18 -12.12
C LEU A 175 -18.97 -3.83 -12.48
N SER A 176 -20.20 -3.66 -12.03
CA SER A 176 -20.86 -2.35 -11.96
C SER A 176 -21.32 -2.12 -10.53
N ALA A 177 -20.53 -1.36 -9.77
CA ALA A 177 -20.86 -1.03 -8.38
C ALA A 177 -22.13 -0.15 -8.28
N ALA A 178 -22.43 0.65 -9.32
CA ALA A 178 -23.64 1.46 -9.37
C ALA A 178 -24.92 0.60 -9.49
N ASN A 179 -24.83 -0.49 -10.25
CA ASN A 179 -25.96 -1.40 -10.48
C ASN A 179 -25.94 -2.64 -9.55
N ASN A 180 -25.02 -2.68 -8.58
CA ASN A 180 -24.82 -3.81 -7.66
C ASN A 180 -24.57 -5.15 -8.39
N GLN A 181 -23.83 -5.11 -9.50
CA GLN A 181 -23.53 -6.28 -10.35
C GLN A 181 -22.07 -6.69 -10.25
N GLY A 182 -21.79 -7.98 -10.07
CA GLY A 182 -20.43 -8.54 -10.09
C GLY A 182 -19.61 -8.35 -8.80
N LEU A 183 -20.20 -7.75 -7.75
CA LEU A 183 -19.51 -7.54 -6.47
C LEU A 183 -19.18 -8.83 -5.73
N ASP A 184 -19.97 -9.90 -5.94
CA ASP A 184 -19.75 -11.22 -5.34
C ASP A 184 -18.39 -11.82 -5.70
N ALA A 185 -17.82 -11.43 -6.84
CA ALA A 185 -16.48 -11.84 -7.26
C ALA A 185 -15.36 -11.29 -6.35
N LEU A 186 -15.64 -10.25 -5.54
CA LEU A 186 -14.69 -9.70 -4.56
C LEU A 186 -14.66 -10.50 -3.25
N THR A 187 -15.71 -11.27 -2.94
CA THR A 187 -15.86 -12.02 -1.69
C THR A 187 -14.66 -12.94 -1.34
N PRO A 188 -14.01 -13.64 -2.30
CA PRO A 188 -12.86 -14.49 -1.99
C PRO A 188 -11.69 -13.75 -1.31
N TYR A 189 -11.54 -12.45 -1.56
CA TYR A 189 -10.49 -11.59 -1.01
C TYR A 189 -10.91 -10.86 0.27
N LEU A 190 -12.21 -10.88 0.59
CA LEU A 190 -12.80 -10.23 1.76
C LEU A 190 -13.16 -11.25 2.85
N LYS A 191 -12.41 -12.35 2.95
CA LYS A 191 -12.59 -13.33 4.03
C LYS A 191 -12.22 -12.71 5.38
N LEU A 192 -12.74 -13.29 6.47
CA LEU A 192 -12.42 -12.87 7.83
C LEU A 192 -10.91 -12.75 8.04
N GLY A 193 -10.49 -11.60 8.57
CA GLY A 193 -9.08 -11.29 8.82
C GLY A 193 -8.26 -10.84 7.60
N GLN A 194 -8.81 -10.91 6.38
CA GLN A 194 -8.17 -10.34 5.19
C GLN A 194 -8.37 -8.84 5.16
N THR A 195 -7.32 -8.12 4.78
CA THR A 195 -7.30 -6.66 4.67
C THR A 195 -7.14 -6.26 3.22
N VAL A 196 -8.10 -5.51 2.69
CA VAL A 196 -8.08 -5.04 1.30
C VAL A 196 -7.92 -3.53 1.25
N ALA A 197 -7.06 -3.03 0.37
CA ALA A 197 -6.99 -1.61 0.04
C ALA A 197 -7.52 -1.37 -1.39
N LEU A 198 -8.13 -0.20 -1.62
CA LEU A 198 -8.58 0.21 -2.95
C LEU A 198 -7.65 1.29 -3.51
N LEU A 199 -7.07 1.02 -4.67
CA LEU A 199 -6.19 1.95 -5.39
C LEU A 199 -6.79 2.28 -6.76
N GLY A 200 -6.70 3.53 -7.20
CA GLY A 200 -7.22 3.94 -8.50
C GLY A 200 -7.42 5.45 -8.61
N SER A 201 -7.68 5.94 -9.81
CA SER A 201 -7.93 7.36 -10.08
C SER A 201 -9.15 7.93 -9.35
N SER A 202 -9.24 9.25 -9.26
CA SER A 202 -10.46 9.90 -8.76
C SER A 202 -11.62 9.58 -9.71
N GLY A 203 -12.81 9.29 -9.17
CA GLY A 203 -14.01 9.06 -9.99
C GLY A 203 -14.21 7.65 -10.52
N VAL A 204 -13.25 6.73 -10.41
CA VAL A 204 -13.38 5.32 -10.86
C VAL A 204 -14.38 4.48 -10.04
N GLY A 205 -14.92 5.02 -8.94
CA GLY A 205 -15.96 4.38 -8.13
C GLY A 205 -15.49 3.57 -6.91
N LYS A 206 -14.26 3.80 -6.40
CA LYS A 206 -13.77 3.18 -5.15
C LYS A 206 -14.73 3.36 -3.97
N SER A 207 -15.16 4.59 -3.70
CA SER A 207 -16.09 4.86 -2.59
C SER A 207 -17.45 4.18 -2.82
N THR A 208 -17.92 4.09 -4.07
CA THR A 208 -19.14 3.33 -4.40
C THR A 208 -18.96 1.85 -4.07
N ILE A 209 -17.83 1.24 -4.44
CA ILE A 209 -17.51 -0.16 -4.09
C ILE A 209 -17.46 -0.33 -2.56
N THR A 210 -16.70 0.51 -1.85
CA THR A 210 -16.62 0.46 -0.39
C THR A 210 -17.99 0.57 0.26
N ASN A 211 -18.83 1.50 -0.21
CA ASN A 211 -20.18 1.70 0.30
C ASN A 211 -21.07 0.47 0.09
N GLN A 212 -21.02 -0.17 -1.08
CA GLN A 212 -21.77 -1.40 -1.34
C GLN A 212 -21.29 -2.56 -0.45
N LEU A 213 -19.97 -2.69 -0.26
CA LEU A 213 -19.39 -3.74 0.57
C LEU A 213 -19.68 -3.57 2.07
N MET A 214 -19.82 -2.33 2.55
CA MET A 214 -20.20 -2.05 3.94
C MET A 214 -21.67 -2.39 4.25
N GLY A 215 -22.54 -2.39 3.23
CA GLY A 215 -23.99 -2.55 3.40
C GLY A 215 -24.68 -1.36 4.07
N GLU A 216 -26.01 -1.32 4.00
CA GLU A 216 -26.83 -0.18 4.44
C GLU A 216 -26.75 0.10 5.95
N ALA A 217 -26.60 -0.93 6.79
CA ALA A 217 -26.60 -0.79 8.25
C ALA A 217 -25.37 -0.03 8.79
N VAL A 218 -24.20 -0.18 8.16
CA VAL A 218 -22.97 0.53 8.54
C VAL A 218 -22.99 1.97 8.03
N GLN A 219 -23.58 2.22 6.85
CA GLN A 219 -23.79 3.56 6.32
C GLN A 219 -24.64 4.43 7.26
N ALA A 220 -25.70 3.85 7.86
CA ALA A 220 -26.53 4.53 8.84
C ALA A 220 -25.74 4.91 10.12
N VAL A 221 -24.92 4.00 10.66
CA VAL A 221 -24.09 4.27 11.85
C VAL A 221 -23.00 5.30 11.58
N GLN A 222 -22.34 5.26 10.41
CA GLN A 222 -21.39 6.29 10.00
C GLN A 222 -22.08 7.65 9.82
N SER A 223 -23.31 7.68 9.31
CA SER A 223 -24.08 8.93 9.17
C SER A 223 -24.47 9.57 10.51
N VAL A 224 -24.70 8.76 11.55
CA VAL A 224 -24.92 9.24 12.92
C VAL A 224 -23.61 9.73 13.55
N ARG A 225 -22.48 9.04 13.32
CA ARG A 225 -21.15 9.51 13.73
C ARG A 225 -20.72 10.80 13.02
N LEU A 226 -21.17 11.05 11.79
CA LEU A 226 -20.98 12.32 11.07
C LEU A 226 -21.70 13.50 11.75
N HIS A 227 -22.71 13.24 12.59
CA HIS A 227 -23.52 14.25 13.27
C HIS A 227 -22.99 14.64 14.66
N ASP A 228 -22.24 13.75 15.32
CA ASP A 228 -21.55 14.07 16.58
C ASP A 228 -20.19 14.73 16.30
N ASP A 229 -20.27 16.05 16.19
CA ASP A 229 -19.20 17.04 16.36
C ASP A 229 -18.13 17.15 15.23
N ARG A 230 -18.29 18.24 14.46
CA ARG A 230 -17.34 18.92 13.53
C ARG A 230 -17.26 18.47 12.06
N GLY A 231 -18.36 18.70 11.33
CA GLY A 231 -18.34 19.42 10.05
C GLY A 231 -17.83 18.68 8.80
N LYS A 232 -18.71 18.59 7.78
CA LYS A 232 -18.44 18.30 6.35
C LYS A 232 -17.12 17.55 6.09
N HIS A 233 -17.08 16.28 6.46
CA HIS A 233 -15.94 15.41 6.18
C HIS A 233 -15.93 15.00 4.70
N THR A 234 -15.24 15.80 3.90
CA THR A 234 -14.59 15.28 2.69
C THR A 234 -13.58 14.23 3.17
N THR A 235 -13.59 13.01 2.62
CA THR A 235 -12.75 11.85 3.01
C THR A 235 -11.28 12.28 3.13
N THR A 236 -10.81 12.58 4.35
CA THR A 236 -9.49 13.19 4.62
C THR A 236 -8.67 12.43 5.66
N TYR A 237 -9.25 11.44 6.32
CA TYR A 237 -8.55 10.56 7.26
C TYR A 237 -8.40 9.16 6.68
N ARG A 238 -7.31 8.49 7.05
CA ARG A 238 -7.00 7.11 6.70
C ARG A 238 -7.64 6.22 7.76
N GLU A 239 -8.45 5.27 7.34
CA GLU A 239 -9.19 4.42 8.25
C GLU A 239 -9.14 2.96 7.79
N LEU A 240 -8.98 2.08 8.76
CA LEU A 240 -9.21 0.64 8.62
C LEU A 240 -10.64 0.35 9.09
N ILE A 241 -11.50 -0.03 8.17
CA ILE A 241 -12.92 -0.28 8.38
C ILE A 241 -13.13 -1.79 8.49
N LEU A 242 -13.78 -2.24 9.57
CA LEU A 242 -14.20 -3.63 9.71
C LEU A 242 -15.55 -3.84 9.00
N LEU A 243 -15.59 -4.74 8.01
CA LEU A 243 -16.85 -5.09 7.35
C LEU A 243 -17.68 -6.06 8.22
N PRO A 244 -19.02 -5.93 8.26
CA PRO A 244 -19.87 -6.88 8.96
C PRO A 244 -19.63 -8.32 8.44
N HIS A 245 -19.29 -9.23 9.35
CA HIS A 245 -19.10 -10.67 9.07
C HIS A 245 -18.08 -10.99 7.95
N SER A 246 -17.17 -10.05 7.64
CA SER A 246 -16.27 -10.12 6.48
C SER A 246 -14.87 -9.59 6.86
N GLY A 247 -14.04 -9.31 5.86
CA GLY A 247 -12.70 -8.76 6.02
C GLY A 247 -12.67 -7.30 6.46
N LEU A 248 -11.53 -6.64 6.23
CA LEU A 248 -11.31 -5.23 6.51
C LEU A 248 -11.05 -4.48 5.20
N ILE A 249 -11.56 -3.26 5.11
CA ILE A 249 -11.24 -2.35 4.01
C ILE A 249 -10.39 -1.20 4.55
N MET A 250 -9.32 -0.88 3.84
CA MET A 250 -8.57 0.34 4.08
C MET A 250 -8.95 1.39 3.05
N ASP A 251 -9.66 2.43 3.50
CA ASP A 251 -9.95 3.61 2.71
C ASP A 251 -8.94 4.70 3.08
N THR A 252 -7.90 4.84 2.27
CA THR A 252 -6.89 5.89 2.47
C THR A 252 -6.99 6.94 1.36
N PRO A 253 -7.53 8.13 1.67
CA PRO A 253 -7.28 9.32 0.86
C PRO A 253 -5.76 9.53 0.77
N GLY A 254 -5.20 9.45 -0.44
CA GLY A 254 -3.75 9.67 -0.64
C GLY A 254 -2.98 8.57 -1.36
N MET A 255 -3.65 7.49 -1.79
CA MET A 255 -3.12 6.60 -2.83
C MET A 255 -3.13 7.25 -4.24
N ARG A 256 -3.66 8.48 -4.33
CA ARG A 256 -3.56 9.33 -5.52
C ARG A 256 -2.13 9.87 -5.62
N GLU A 257 -1.49 9.66 -6.77
CA GLU A 257 -0.15 10.19 -7.09
C GLU A 257 0.99 9.65 -6.22
N ILE A 258 0.95 8.37 -5.82
CA ILE A 258 2.16 7.75 -5.24
C ILE A 258 3.25 7.74 -6.33
N GLN A 259 4.31 8.51 -6.09
CA GLN A 259 5.56 8.37 -6.85
C GLN A 259 6.09 6.97 -6.59
N ILE A 260 6.45 6.24 -7.64
CA ILE A 260 6.93 4.86 -7.54
C ILE A 260 8.16 4.88 -6.64
N TRP A 261 8.04 4.32 -5.45
CA TRP A 261 9.15 4.04 -4.57
C TRP A 261 9.23 2.54 -4.49
N ALA A 262 9.69 1.94 -5.58
CA ALA A 262 9.62 0.52 -5.75
C ALA A 262 11.01 -0.06 -5.97
N GLY A 263 11.27 -1.23 -5.39
CA GLY A 263 12.51 -1.99 -5.62
C GLY A 263 12.54 -2.63 -7.01
N ASP A 264 13.73 -2.98 -7.50
CA ASP A 264 13.91 -3.61 -8.83
C ASP A 264 13.07 -4.90 -8.99
N GLU A 265 12.83 -5.65 -7.91
CA GLU A 265 11.99 -6.87 -7.90
C GLU A 265 10.54 -6.61 -8.35
N SER A 266 9.92 -5.51 -7.92
CA SER A 266 8.53 -5.16 -8.29
C SER A 266 8.36 -4.82 -9.77
N LEU A 267 9.42 -4.28 -10.39
CA LEU A 267 9.46 -4.02 -11.82
C LEU A 267 9.56 -5.35 -12.58
N GLN A 268 10.36 -6.28 -12.07
CA GLN A 268 10.49 -7.62 -12.65
C GLN A 268 9.17 -8.40 -12.60
N GLU A 269 8.42 -8.32 -11.50
CA GLU A 269 7.11 -8.98 -11.41
C GLU A 269 6.08 -8.38 -12.39
N THR A 270 6.09 -7.06 -12.59
CA THR A 270 5.14 -6.39 -13.49
C THR A 270 5.45 -6.60 -14.98
N PHE A 271 6.74 -6.70 -15.32
CA PHE A 271 7.24 -6.87 -16.69
C PHE A 271 7.98 -8.20 -16.86
N ALA A 272 7.46 -9.25 -16.22
CA ALA A 272 8.08 -10.58 -16.23
C ALA A 272 8.30 -11.11 -17.66
N ASP A 273 7.38 -10.84 -18.57
CA ASP A 273 7.50 -11.13 -20.00
C ASP A 273 8.73 -10.48 -20.64
N ILE A 274 9.03 -9.23 -20.29
CA ILE A 274 10.20 -8.50 -20.79
C ILE A 274 11.48 -9.01 -20.12
N GLU A 275 11.45 -9.28 -18.81
CA GLU A 275 12.61 -9.80 -18.08
C GLU A 275 13.01 -11.21 -18.53
N GLU A 276 12.03 -12.08 -18.81
CA GLU A 276 12.28 -13.41 -19.38
C GLU A 276 12.93 -13.32 -20.76
N LEU A 277 12.51 -12.38 -21.61
CA LEU A 277 13.16 -12.09 -22.88
C LEU A 277 14.55 -11.47 -22.70
N ALA A 278 14.74 -10.62 -21.69
CA ALA A 278 16.02 -9.99 -21.40
C ALA A 278 17.07 -11.05 -21.02
N GLN A 279 16.69 -12.10 -20.27
CA GLN A 279 17.57 -13.22 -19.92
C GLN A 279 18.05 -14.04 -21.13
N GLN A 280 17.32 -14.00 -22.24
CA GLN A 280 17.66 -14.67 -23.50
C GLN A 280 18.58 -13.84 -24.40
N CYS A 281 18.89 -12.59 -24.00
CA CYS A 281 19.80 -11.75 -24.77
C CYS A 281 21.22 -12.31 -24.77
N ARG A 282 21.93 -12.11 -25.89
CA ARG A 282 23.34 -12.53 -26.02
C ARG A 282 24.27 -11.93 -24.96
N PHE A 283 23.97 -10.72 -24.50
CA PHE A 283 24.77 -9.97 -23.53
C PHE A 283 23.99 -9.77 -22.23
N ARG A 284 24.67 -9.90 -21.09
CA ARG A 284 24.08 -9.75 -19.74
C ARG A 284 23.73 -8.30 -19.39
N ASP A 285 24.39 -7.33 -20.02
CA ASP A 285 24.24 -5.89 -19.83
C ASP A 285 23.53 -5.21 -21.01
N CYS A 286 22.72 -5.96 -21.75
CA CYS A 286 21.97 -5.46 -22.90
C CYS A 286 20.99 -4.35 -22.47
N GLN A 287 21.07 -3.18 -23.11
CA GLN A 287 20.13 -2.07 -22.89
C GLN A 287 18.92 -2.14 -23.83
N HIS A 288 18.81 -3.22 -24.60
CA HIS A 288 17.73 -3.51 -25.52
C HIS A 288 17.48 -2.39 -26.54
N PHE A 289 18.52 -1.76 -27.07
CA PHE A 289 18.42 -0.68 -28.05
C PHE A 289 18.89 -1.10 -29.45
N ARG A 290 20.16 -1.43 -29.61
CA ARG A 290 20.78 -1.79 -30.92
C ARG A 290 21.75 -2.96 -30.81
N GLU A 291 21.80 -3.61 -29.66
CA GLU A 291 22.72 -4.69 -29.38
C GLU A 291 22.40 -5.92 -30.26
N PRO A 292 23.40 -6.53 -30.90
CA PRO A 292 23.17 -7.69 -31.75
C PRO A 292 22.81 -8.92 -30.89
N GLY A 293 21.79 -9.67 -31.31
CA GLY A 293 21.29 -10.82 -30.55
C GLY A 293 20.47 -10.42 -29.32
N CYS A 294 19.83 -9.26 -29.34
CA CYS A 294 18.85 -8.84 -28.34
C CYS A 294 17.50 -9.52 -28.61
N ALA A 295 17.12 -10.46 -27.74
CA ALA A 295 15.86 -11.19 -27.83
C ALA A 295 14.62 -10.28 -27.63
N VAL A 296 14.75 -9.22 -26.83
CA VAL A 296 13.70 -8.20 -26.66
C VAL A 296 13.44 -7.46 -27.97
N GLN A 297 14.49 -6.98 -28.65
CA GLN A 297 14.36 -6.30 -29.94
C GLN A 297 13.81 -7.22 -31.02
N GLN A 298 14.24 -8.49 -31.04
CA GLN A 298 13.68 -9.49 -31.94
C GLN A 298 12.18 -9.67 -31.71
N SER A 299 11.75 -9.78 -30.45
CA SER A 299 10.33 -9.94 -30.09
C SER A 299 9.48 -8.73 -30.44
N LEU A 300 10.04 -7.51 -30.36
CA LEU A 300 9.40 -6.28 -30.84
C LEU A 300 9.20 -6.30 -32.37
N VAL A 301 10.22 -6.72 -33.14
CA VAL A 301 10.14 -6.80 -34.61
C VAL A 301 9.15 -7.87 -35.05
N GLU A 302 9.11 -9.00 -34.34
CA GLU A 302 8.17 -10.11 -34.60
C GLU A 302 6.75 -9.84 -34.09
N GLY A 303 6.50 -8.69 -33.44
CA GLY A 303 5.19 -8.30 -32.90
C GLY A 303 4.72 -9.13 -31.70
N ARG A 304 5.62 -9.92 -31.08
CA ARG A 304 5.31 -10.69 -29.87
C ARG A 304 5.35 -9.85 -28.60
N LEU A 305 6.08 -8.73 -28.64
CA LEU A 305 6.10 -7.73 -27.57
C LEU A 305 5.56 -6.41 -28.12
N ASP A 306 4.60 -5.81 -27.42
CA ASP A 306 4.08 -4.51 -27.79
C ASP A 306 5.12 -3.40 -27.55
N TYR A 307 5.33 -2.56 -28.56
CA TYR A 307 6.31 -1.48 -28.50
C TYR A 307 5.98 -0.44 -27.43
N SER A 308 4.68 -0.14 -27.24
CA SER A 308 4.28 0.85 -26.24
C SER A 308 4.44 0.33 -24.80
N ARG A 309 4.31 -1.00 -24.58
CA ARG A 309 4.65 -1.68 -23.31
C ARG A 309 6.14 -1.60 -23.01
N PHE A 310 6.99 -1.88 -23.99
CA PHE A 310 8.44 -1.75 -23.84
C PHE A 310 8.88 -0.31 -23.53
N LEU A 311 8.30 0.69 -24.19
CA LEU A 311 8.57 2.10 -23.87
C LEU A 311 8.15 2.46 -22.44
N ASN A 312 7.03 1.92 -21.95
CA ASN A 312 6.60 2.14 -20.58
C ASN A 312 7.57 1.49 -19.58
N TYR A 313 7.99 0.24 -19.83
CA TYR A 313 9.04 -0.44 -19.04
C TYR A 313 10.31 0.43 -18.94
N GLN A 314 10.85 0.89 -20.06
CA GLN A 314 12.05 1.74 -20.05
C GLN A 314 11.84 3.06 -19.30
N LYS A 315 10.66 3.67 -19.43
CA LYS A 315 10.33 4.91 -18.72
C LYS A 315 10.31 4.69 -17.21
N LEU A 316 9.68 3.61 -16.75
CA LEU A 316 9.54 3.27 -15.34
C LEU A 316 10.88 2.84 -14.73
N GLN A 317 11.67 2.05 -15.45
CA GLN A 317 13.04 1.69 -15.04
C GLN A 317 13.93 2.93 -14.89
N LYS A 318 13.80 3.93 -15.77
CA LYS A 318 14.52 5.22 -15.63
C LYS A 318 14.04 6.04 -14.43
N GLU A 319 12.73 6.08 -14.18
CA GLU A 319 12.14 6.76 -13.01
C GLU A 319 12.68 6.14 -11.70
N MET A 320 12.69 4.81 -11.60
CA MET A 320 13.21 4.08 -10.43
C MET A 320 14.71 4.30 -10.22
N ASN A 321 15.53 4.10 -11.26
CA ASN A 321 16.98 4.32 -11.18
C ASN A 321 17.35 5.74 -10.76
N TYR A 322 16.60 6.75 -11.21
CA TYR A 322 16.79 8.13 -10.79
C TYR A 322 16.49 8.31 -9.29
N LEU A 323 15.46 7.64 -8.78
CA LEU A 323 15.07 7.70 -7.37
C LEU A 323 16.07 6.98 -6.45
N THR A 324 16.57 5.81 -6.84
CA THR A 324 17.61 5.06 -6.11
C THR A 324 18.89 5.88 -6.00
N ARG A 325 19.40 6.45 -7.11
CA ARG A 325 20.60 7.31 -7.08
C ARG A 325 20.44 8.54 -6.17
N LYS A 326 19.24 9.11 -6.13
CA LYS A 326 18.92 10.25 -5.25
C LYS A 326 18.86 9.83 -3.77
N GLN A 327 18.50 8.58 -3.48
CA GLN A 327 18.51 8.00 -2.15
C GLN A 327 19.94 7.75 -1.66
N ASP A 328 20.75 7.03 -2.42
CA ASP A 328 22.13 6.71 -2.06
C ASP A 328 22.94 7.98 -1.75
N HIS A 329 22.78 9.01 -2.60
CA HIS A 329 23.40 10.31 -2.38
C HIS A 329 22.95 10.96 -1.07
N ARG A 330 21.69 10.80 -0.67
CA ARG A 330 21.15 11.35 0.58
C ARG A 330 21.59 10.55 1.80
N GLU A 331 21.57 9.23 1.72
CA GLU A 331 22.08 8.36 2.78
C GLU A 331 23.54 8.69 3.07
N HIS A 332 24.36 8.84 2.02
CA HIS A 332 25.74 9.27 2.13
C HIS A 332 25.89 10.67 2.78
N LEU A 333 25.02 11.63 2.45
CA LEU A 333 25.02 12.96 3.10
C LEU A 333 24.58 12.89 4.58
N ALA A 334 23.56 12.09 4.90
CA ALA A 334 23.06 11.91 6.26
C ALA A 334 24.10 11.21 7.15
N GLU A 335 24.80 10.21 6.60
CA GLU A 335 25.90 9.53 7.28
C GLU A 335 27.06 10.50 7.55
N LYS A 336 27.43 11.32 6.56
CA LYS A 336 28.46 12.35 6.71
C LYS A 336 28.12 13.36 7.81
N GLU A 337 26.87 13.83 7.88
CA GLU A 337 26.40 14.71 8.96
C GLU A 337 26.39 14.02 10.33
N ARG A 338 26.06 12.73 10.38
CA ARG A 338 26.12 11.91 11.60
C ARG A 338 27.56 11.79 12.11
N TRP A 339 28.50 11.45 11.23
CA TRP A 339 29.92 11.37 11.57
C TRP A 339 30.47 12.72 12.06
N LYS A 340 30.03 13.85 11.48
CA LYS A 340 30.37 15.19 11.98
C LYS A 340 29.86 15.42 13.40
N LYS A 341 28.61 15.05 13.71
CA LYS A 341 28.02 15.20 15.05
C LYS A 341 28.71 14.31 16.10
N ILE A 342 29.00 13.05 15.75
CA ILE A 342 29.73 12.12 16.62
C ILE A 342 31.14 12.65 16.89
N THR A 343 31.85 13.09 15.85
CA THR A 343 33.20 13.66 15.98
C THR A 343 33.19 14.93 16.84
N LYS A 344 32.15 15.77 16.72
CA LYS A 344 31.98 16.95 17.58
C LYS A 344 31.74 16.56 19.04
N ALA A 345 30.82 15.65 19.31
CA ALA A 345 30.54 15.16 20.66
C ALA A 345 31.76 14.50 21.33
N MET A 346 32.56 13.73 20.58
CA MET A 346 33.81 13.14 21.07
C MET A 346 34.87 14.21 21.40
N ARG A 347 34.97 15.27 20.59
CA ARG A 347 35.87 16.40 20.86
C ARG A 347 35.46 17.20 22.08
N ASP A 348 34.17 17.37 22.30
CA ASP A 348 33.63 18.08 23.46
C ASP A 348 33.78 17.26 24.74
N PHE A 349 33.67 15.93 24.66
CA PHE A 349 33.92 15.01 25.78
C PHE A 349 35.39 14.94 26.21
N ASN A 350 36.34 15.03 25.26
CA ASN A 350 37.78 15.01 25.57
C ASN A 350 38.34 16.38 26.03
N LYS A 351 37.50 17.41 26.15
CA LYS A 351 37.87 18.77 26.57
C LYS A 351 37.33 19.15 27.96
N GLY A 352 36.53 18.29 28.59
CA GLY A 352 36.13 18.38 30.00
C GLY A 352 36.86 17.32 30.79
#